data_AF-A0A836RJG1-F1
#
_entry.id   AF-A0A836RJG1-F1
#
_cell.length_a   1.000
_cell.length_b   1.000
_cell.length_c   1.000
_cell.angle_alpha   90.00
_cell.angle_beta   90.00
_cell.angle_gamma   90.00
#
_symmetry.space_group_name_H-M   'P 1'
#
loop_
_entity.id
_entity.type
_entity.pdbx_description
1 polymer ?
#
loop_
_entity_poly.entity_id
_entity_poly.type
_entity_poly.pdbx_seq_one_letter_code
_entity_poly.pdbx_strand_id
1 'polypeptide(L)'
;MTAVGLLCRMYLGWTRERRALQDGVTFLSRRGPVDDEMYYNYYATQVLHHWGGEKWKRWNEVMREQLIKTQDRAGHATGSWKPRDRHGHVGGRLYMTSLCVMTLEVYYRHLPLYQREVIQQAGSAAGAAE
;
A
#
# COMPACT_ATOMS: atom_id res chain seq x y z
N MET A 1 -2.62 -9.54 8.72
CA MET A 1 -2.96 -10.68 7.85
C MET A 1 -3.96 -10.35 6.73
N THR A 2 -5.06 -9.62 6.99
CA THR A 2 -6.04 -9.29 5.93
C THR A 2 -5.44 -8.60 4.70
N ALA A 3 -4.58 -7.60 4.90
CA ALA A 3 -3.98 -6.84 3.80
C ALA A 3 -3.10 -7.71 2.87
N VAL A 4 -2.22 -8.56 3.44
CA VAL A 4 -1.41 -9.49 2.63
C VAL A 4 -2.29 -10.49 1.87
N GLY A 5 -3.34 -11.01 2.51
CA GLY A 5 -4.29 -11.92 1.86
C GLY A 5 -4.99 -11.27 0.67
N LEU A 6 -5.47 -10.03 0.83
CA LEU A 6 -6.08 -9.26 -0.26
C LEU A 6 -5.08 -8.98 -1.39
N LEU A 7 -3.84 -8.60 -1.05
CA LEU A 7 -2.80 -8.35 -2.05
C LEU A 7 -2.49 -9.61 -2.88
N CYS A 8 -2.33 -10.77 -2.22
CA CYS A 8 -2.18 -12.05 -2.92
C CYS A 8 -3.35 -12.33 -3.85
N ARG A 9 -4.59 -12.05 -3.43
CA ARG A 9 -5.77 -12.22 -4.28
C ARG A 9 -5.77 -11.29 -5.49
N MET A 10 -5.35 -10.03 -5.33
CA MET A 10 -5.19 -9.11 -6.46
C MET A 10 -4.16 -9.65 -7.47
N TYR A 11 -3.00 -10.12 -7.00
CA TYR A 11 -1.98 -10.71 -7.89
C TYR A 11 -2.40 -12.03 -8.54
N LEU A 12 -3.30 -12.78 -7.91
CA LEU A 12 -3.90 -13.99 -8.49
C LEU A 12 -5.11 -13.70 -9.40
N GLY A 13 -5.32 -12.43 -9.78
CA GLY A 13 -6.30 -12.05 -10.80
C GLY A 13 -7.70 -11.73 -10.28
N TRP A 14 -7.88 -11.44 -8.98
CA TRP A 14 -9.16 -10.89 -8.54
C TRP A 14 -9.38 -9.49 -9.10
N THR A 15 -10.48 -9.32 -9.81
CA THR A 15 -10.92 -8.07 -10.41
C THR A 15 -11.76 -7.23 -9.44
N ARG A 16 -12.01 -5.96 -9.79
CA ARG A 16 -12.72 -5.00 -8.93
C ARG A 16 -14.19 -5.33 -8.73
N GLU A 17 -14.78 -6.15 -9.59
CA GLU A 17 -16.20 -6.58 -9.52
C GLU A 17 -16.42 -7.56 -8.37
N ARG A 18 -15.36 -8.21 -7.86
CA ARG A 18 -15.49 -9.21 -6.81
C ARG A 18 -15.85 -8.55 -5.48
N ARG A 19 -17.06 -8.81 -4.98
CA ARG A 19 -17.57 -8.24 -3.72
C ARG A 19 -16.63 -8.40 -2.53
N ALA A 20 -16.05 -9.59 -2.35
CA ALA A 20 -15.11 -9.85 -1.25
C ALA A 20 -13.86 -8.93 -1.29
N LEU A 21 -13.41 -8.54 -2.48
CA LEU A 21 -12.32 -7.58 -2.64
C LEU A 21 -12.77 -6.17 -2.25
N GLN A 22 -13.94 -5.74 -2.73
CA GLN A 22 -14.53 -4.43 -2.42
C GLN A 22 -14.72 -4.25 -0.90
N ASP A 23 -15.23 -5.28 -0.23
CA ASP A 23 -15.44 -5.31 1.22
C ASP A 23 -14.10 -5.21 1.96
N GLY A 24 -13.11 -6.01 1.53
CA GLY A 24 -11.76 -5.98 2.09
C GLY A 24 -11.08 -4.62 1.95
N VAL A 25 -11.13 -4.02 0.76
CA VAL A 25 -10.61 -2.67 0.51
C VAL A 25 -11.33 -1.62 1.34
N THR A 26 -12.66 -1.74 1.47
CA THR A 26 -13.45 -0.82 2.30
C THR A 26 -13.09 -0.95 3.77
N PHE A 27 -12.88 -2.17 4.26
CA PHE A 27 -12.38 -2.42 5.61
C PHE A 27 -11.01 -1.76 5.84
N LEU A 28 -10.04 -1.97 4.94
CA LEU A 28 -8.70 -1.35 5.08
C LEU A 28 -8.77 0.18 5.06
N SER A 29 -9.55 0.74 4.13
CA SER A 29 -9.72 2.19 4.01
C SER A 29 -10.39 2.82 5.24
N ARG A 30 -11.32 2.11 5.89
CA ARG A 30 -11.94 2.55 7.15
C ARG A 30 -11.00 2.43 8.35
N ARG A 31 -10.20 1.35 8.40
CA ARG A 31 -9.23 1.12 9.48
C ARG A 31 -8.12 2.16 9.46
N GLY A 32 -7.65 2.55 8.28
CA GLY A 32 -6.56 3.53 8.13
C GLY A 32 -5.19 2.98 8.59
N PRO A 33 -4.15 3.83 8.51
CA PRO A 33 -2.82 3.54 9.05
C PRO A 33 -2.85 3.34 10.57
N VAL A 34 -1.93 2.53 11.08
CA VAL A 34 -1.77 2.25 12.53
C VAL A 34 -0.31 2.47 12.94
N ASP A 35 -0.05 3.31 13.92
CA ASP A 35 1.29 3.82 14.26
C ASP A 35 2.33 2.75 14.62
N ASP A 36 1.90 1.65 15.25
CA ASP A 36 2.73 0.55 15.74
C ASP A 36 2.52 -0.75 14.95
N GLU A 37 1.94 -0.68 13.75
CA GLU A 37 1.79 -1.82 12.84
C GLU A 37 2.29 -1.50 11.43
N MET A 38 3.58 -1.19 11.30
CA MET A 38 4.22 -0.88 10.03
C MET A 38 4.14 -2.05 9.02
N TYR A 39 4.18 -3.30 9.49
CA TYR A 39 4.00 -4.45 8.61
C TYR A 39 2.61 -4.44 7.96
N TYR A 40 1.57 -4.17 8.74
CA TYR A 40 0.21 -4.00 8.22
C TYR A 40 0.12 -2.81 7.27
N ASN A 41 0.66 -1.65 7.67
CA ASN A 41 0.63 -0.42 6.87
C ASN A 41 1.27 -0.64 5.50
N TYR A 42 2.40 -1.34 5.43
CA TYR A 42 3.09 -1.66 4.18
C TYR A 42 2.21 -2.45 3.20
N TYR A 43 1.55 -3.52 3.64
CA TYR A 43 0.66 -4.29 2.78
C TYR A 43 -0.64 -3.57 2.45
N ALA A 44 -1.22 -2.85 3.42
CA ALA A 44 -2.45 -2.10 3.20
C ALA A 44 -2.24 -0.95 2.20
N THR A 45 -1.07 -0.31 2.25
CA THR A 45 -0.65 0.71 1.27
C THR A 45 -0.62 0.13 -0.15
N GLN A 46 -0.04 -1.07 -0.35
CA GLN A 46 -0.03 -1.70 -1.67
C GLN A 46 -1.44 -2.04 -2.19
N VAL A 47 -2.30 -2.60 -1.33
CA VAL A 47 -3.69 -2.92 -1.70
C VAL A 47 -4.45 -1.66 -2.11
N LEU A 48 -4.34 -0.59 -1.32
CA LEU A 48 -5.06 0.65 -1.58
C LEU A 48 -4.47 1.39 -2.78
N HIS A 49 -3.15 1.36 -2.98
CA HIS A 49 -2.49 1.88 -4.19
C HIS A 49 -2.99 1.18 -5.45
N HIS A 50 -3.04 -0.16 -5.44
CA HIS A 50 -3.61 -0.92 -6.56
C HIS A 50 -5.09 -0.61 -6.78
N TRP A 51 -5.88 -0.46 -5.71
CA TRP A 51 -7.30 -0.07 -5.82
C TRP A 51 -7.50 1.34 -6.39
N GLY A 52 -6.60 2.27 -6.04
CA GLY A 52 -6.65 3.66 -6.48
C GLY A 52 -7.85 4.45 -5.96
N GLY A 53 -8.15 5.56 -6.65
CA GLY A 53 -9.29 6.42 -6.36
C GLY A 53 -9.20 7.15 -5.01
N GLU A 54 -10.35 7.53 -4.46
CA GLU A 54 -10.45 8.31 -3.23
C GLU A 54 -9.89 7.58 -2.01
N LYS A 55 -10.10 6.26 -1.92
CA LYS A 55 -9.60 5.43 -0.81
C LYS A 55 -8.07 5.45 -0.75
N TRP A 56 -7.41 5.40 -1.91
CA TRP A 56 -5.97 5.57 -2.02
C TRP A 56 -5.52 6.97 -1.59
N LYS A 57 -6.13 8.01 -2.14
CA LYS A 57 -5.77 9.41 -1.85
C LYS A 57 -5.80 9.69 -0.34
N ARG A 58 -6.91 9.31 0.31
CA ARG A 58 -7.10 9.48 1.76
C ARG A 58 -6.06 8.71 2.57
N TRP A 59 -5.75 7.47 2.18
CA TRP A 59 -4.74 6.66 2.87
C TRP A 59 -3.34 7.27 2.72
N ASN A 60 -2.95 7.59 1.48
CA ASN A 60 -1.60 8.04 1.15
C ASN A 60 -1.28 9.37 1.82
N GLU A 61 -2.24 10.29 1.88
CA GLU A 61 -2.07 11.58 2.56
C GLU A 61 -1.66 11.39 4.02
N VAL A 62 -2.39 10.55 4.77
CA VAL A 62 -2.08 10.28 6.18
C VAL A 62 -0.76 9.52 6.33
N MET A 63 -0.59 8.42 5.58
CA MET A 63 0.56 7.54 5.72
C MET A 63 1.88 8.24 5.37
N ARG A 64 1.91 8.98 4.25
CA ARG A 64 3.10 9.72 3.82
C ARG A 64 3.50 10.77 4.85
N GLU A 65 2.55 11.58 5.31
CA GLU A 65 2.81 12.63 6.30
C GLU A 65 3.30 12.06 7.61
N GLN A 66 2.73 10.94 8.06
CA GLN A 66 3.17 10.25 9.26
C GLN A 66 4.63 9.78 9.14
N LEU A 67 5.02 9.15 8.03
CA LEU A 67 6.40 8.67 7.85
C LEU A 67 7.40 9.82 7.79
N ILE A 68 7.08 10.90 7.08
CA ILE A 68 7.94 12.09 6.98
C ILE A 68 8.13 12.75 8.36
N LYS A 69 7.05 12.87 9.15
CA LYS A 69 7.10 13.48 10.48
C LYS A 69 7.86 12.63 11.50
N THR A 70 7.85 11.31 11.34
CA THR A 70 8.43 10.38 12.31
C THR A 70 9.85 9.91 11.97
N GLN A 71 10.40 10.33 10.82
CA GLN A 71 11.77 10.03 10.43
C GLN A 71 12.76 10.70 11.39
N ASP A 72 13.75 9.95 11.88
CA ASP A 72 14.80 10.47 12.74
C ASP A 72 15.67 11.48 11.96
N ARG A 73 15.97 12.64 12.56
CA ARG A 73 16.72 13.75 11.93
C ARG A 73 18.05 14.09 12.61
N ALA A 74 18.49 13.26 13.56
CA ALA A 74 19.66 13.55 14.38
C ALA A 74 20.55 12.33 14.57
N GLY A 75 21.86 12.59 14.65
CA GLY A 75 22.89 11.60 14.94
C GLY A 75 22.94 10.46 13.92
N HIS A 76 23.41 9.29 14.39
CA HIS A 76 23.60 8.10 13.57
C HIS A 76 22.29 7.50 13.00
N ALA A 77 21.13 7.93 13.50
CA ALA A 77 19.82 7.44 13.08
C ALA A 77 19.17 8.32 11.99
N THR A 78 19.83 9.39 11.56
CA THR A 78 19.28 10.32 10.55
C THR A 78 18.84 9.57 9.30
N GLY A 79 17.60 9.82 8.85
CA GLY A 79 17.01 9.18 7.67
C GLY A 79 16.31 7.84 7.93
N SER A 80 16.33 7.34 9.18
CA SER A 80 15.74 6.05 9.54
C SER A 80 14.51 6.18 10.44
N TRP A 81 13.86 5.06 10.78
CA TRP A 81 12.72 5.02 11.69
C TRP A 81 13.00 4.12 12.89
N LYS A 82 12.59 4.57 14.08
CA LYS A 82 12.70 3.78 15.31
C LYS A 82 11.83 2.53 15.23
N PRO A 83 12.32 1.35 15.68
CA PRO A 83 11.50 0.15 15.77
C PRO A 83 10.32 0.39 16.71
N ARG A 84 9.12 0.47 16.13
CA ARG A 84 7.85 0.63 16.87
C ARG A 84 6.84 -0.47 16.55
N ASP A 85 7.03 -1.15 15.42
CA ASP A 85 6.20 -2.26 15.01
C ASP A 85 6.32 -3.45 15.98
N ARG A 86 5.25 -4.23 16.13
CA ARG A 86 5.22 -5.44 16.97
C ARG A 86 6.31 -6.45 16.62
N HIS A 87 6.76 -6.49 15.36
CA HIS A 87 7.88 -7.32 14.87
C HIS A 87 9.24 -6.59 14.90
N GLY A 88 9.24 -5.31 15.28
CA GLY A 88 10.44 -4.47 15.37
C GLY A 88 11.46 -4.93 16.42
N HIS A 89 11.05 -5.71 17.42
CA HIS A 89 11.96 -6.29 18.42
C HIS A 89 12.92 -7.32 17.82
N VAL A 90 12.53 -8.02 16.74
CA VAL A 90 13.39 -8.97 16.01
C VAL A 90 14.12 -8.29 14.86
N GLY A 91 13.38 -7.54 14.03
CA GLY A 91 13.94 -6.94 12.81
C GLY A 91 14.75 -5.66 13.02
N GLY A 92 14.59 -5.01 14.17
CA GLY A 92 15.30 -3.79 14.53
C GLY A 92 15.06 -2.63 13.56
N ARG A 93 16.00 -1.67 13.60
CA ARG A 93 15.91 -0.42 12.82
C ARG A 93 15.99 -0.66 11.32
N LEU A 94 16.74 -1.67 10.89
CA LEU A 94 16.87 -2.02 9.47
C LEU A 94 15.50 -2.42 8.90
N TYR A 95 14.83 -3.39 9.51
CA TYR A 95 13.50 -3.84 9.11
C TYR A 95 12.49 -2.69 9.06
N MET A 96 12.43 -1.89 10.13
CA MET A 96 11.51 -0.76 10.21
C MET A 96 11.76 0.23 9.07
N THR A 97 13.03 0.60 8.87
CA THR A 97 13.42 1.56 7.84
C THR A 97 13.11 1.03 6.45
N SER A 98 13.39 -0.25 6.17
CA SER A 98 13.05 -0.88 4.89
C SER A 98 11.55 -0.82 4.62
N LEU A 99 10.70 -1.16 5.60
CA LEU A 99 9.25 -1.08 5.41
C LEU A 99 8.77 0.36 5.18
N CYS A 100 9.28 1.33 5.93
CA CYS A 100 8.92 2.74 5.75
C CYS A 100 9.31 3.24 4.36
N VAL A 101 10.53 2.96 3.91
CA VAL A 101 11.01 3.35 2.57
C VAL A 101 10.18 2.67 1.47
N MET A 102 9.96 1.36 1.53
CA MET A 102 9.15 0.65 0.53
C MET A 102 7.69 1.15 0.49
N THR A 103 7.17 1.61 1.63
CA THR A 103 5.84 2.22 1.71
C THR A 103 5.81 3.58 1.00
N LEU A 104 6.85 4.42 1.20
CA LEU A 104 7.00 5.70 0.50
C LEU A 104 7.27 5.54 -1.00
N GLU A 105 7.84 4.41 -1.42
CA GLU A 105 8.17 4.13 -2.83
C GLU A 105 7.04 3.43 -3.60
N VAL A 106 5.91 3.15 -2.96
CA VAL A 106 4.85 2.28 -3.53
C VAL A 106 4.41 2.70 -4.93
N TYR A 107 4.29 4.01 -5.19
CA TYR A 107 3.86 4.57 -6.47
C TYR A 107 4.95 4.60 -7.54
N TYR A 108 6.22 4.40 -7.18
CA TYR A 108 7.32 4.24 -8.14
C TYR A 108 7.57 2.77 -8.47
N ARG A 109 7.29 1.86 -7.52
CA ARG A 109 7.59 0.42 -7.65
C ARG A 109 6.48 -0.40 -8.28
N HIS A 110 5.24 0.02 -8.08
CA HIS A 110 4.07 -0.78 -8.47
C HIS A 110 3.19 0.00 -9.44
N LEU A 111 3.13 -0.44 -10.69
CA LEU A 111 2.13 0.07 -11.62
C LEU A 111 0.73 -0.40 -11.14
N PRO A 112 -0.28 0.48 -11.05
CA PRO A 112 -1.60 0.09 -10.57
C PRO A 112 -2.23 -1.01 -11.44
N LEU A 113 -2.54 -2.16 -10.84
CA LEU A 113 -3.04 -3.36 -11.54
C LEU A 113 -4.28 -3.04 -12.37
N TYR A 114 -5.27 -2.40 -11.76
CA TYR A 114 -6.56 -2.12 -12.41
C TYR A 114 -6.51 -0.96 -13.40
N GLN A 115 -5.44 -0.16 -13.40
CA GLN A 115 -5.25 0.86 -14.42
C GLN A 115 -4.79 0.22 -15.74
N ARG A 116 -4.04 -0.90 -15.70
CA ARG A 116 -3.68 -1.67 -16.89
C ARG A 116 -4.89 -2.32 -17.55
N GLU A 117 -5.79 -2.91 -16.76
CA GLU A 117 -7.01 -3.55 -17.28
C GLU A 117 -7.88 -2.55 -18.04
N VAL A 118 -8.07 -1.34 -17.49
CA VAL A 118 -8.81 -0.27 -18.17
C VAL A 118 -8.15 0.13 -19.50
N ILE A 119 -6.81 0.24 -19.54
CA ILE A 119 -6.09 0.56 -20.78
C ILE A 119 -6.22 -0.57 -21.82
N GLN A 120 -6.12 -1.83 -21.39
CA GLN A 120 -6.25 -2.98 -22.30
C GLN A 120 -7.67 -3.15 -22.83
N GLN A 121 -8.69 -2.98 -21.99
CA GLN A 121 -10.10 -3.02 -22.43
C GLN A 121 -10.45 -1.86 -23.37
N ALA A 122 -9.95 -0.66 -23.10
CA ALA A 122 -10.13 0.47 -24.01
C ALA A 122 -9.46 0.24 -25.37
N GLY A 123 -8.27 -0.36 -25.38
CA GLY A 123 -7.57 -0.72 -26.63
C GLY A 123 -8.27 -1.82 -27.43
N SER A 124 -8.82 -2.85 -26.79
CA SER A 124 -9.55 -3.92 -27.49
C SER A 124 -10.91 -3.45 -28.03
N ALA A 125 -11.60 -2.56 -27.31
CA ALA A 125 -12.86 -1.98 -27.78
C ALA A 125 -12.66 -1.05 -29.00
N ALA A 126 -11.54 -0.33 -29.06
CA ALA A 126 -11.19 0.50 -30.21
C ALA A 126 -10.87 -0.34 -31.46
N GLY A 127 -10.13 -1.45 -31.31
CA GLY A 127 -9.78 -2.34 -32.43
C GLY A 127 -10.90 -3.26 -32.92
N ALA A 128 -12.02 -3.36 -32.21
CA ALA A 128 -13.20 -4.11 -32.65
C ALA A 128 -14.24 -3.22 -33.39
N ALA A 129 -14.01 -1.91 -33.44
CA ALA A 129 -14.84 -0.93 -34.13
C ALA A 129 -14.27 -0.51 -35.51
N GLU A 130 -13.13 -1.09 -35.90
CA GLU A 130 -12.55 -1.06 -37.26
C GLU A 130 -12.79 -2.40 -37.96
#